data_AF-A0A564SUN8-F1
#
_entry.id   AF-A0A564SUN8-F1
#
_cell.length_a   1.000
_cell.length_b   1.000
_cell.length_c   1.000
_cell.angle_alpha   90.00
_cell.angle_beta   90.00
_cell.angle_gamma   90.00
#
_symmetry.space_group_name_H-M   'P 1'
#
loop_
_entity.id
_entity.type
_entity.pdbx_description
1 polymer ?
#
loop_
_entity_poly.entity_id
_entity_poly.type
_entity_poly.pdbx_seq_one_letter_code
_entity_poly.pdbx_strand_id
1 'polypeptide(L)'
;MNKITCNVIKDILPLYIDGVVSEDTQKIVDEHLAECSLCRDEMNKLKKTLVIPTNEEIQQETVNVLEKSISSIERTVVKKFIHYSSYFDLIFNIGMIPFIYWLYVIWIKKETSLLNIYVFIKKYNRISGDLLSFALFFVIFICCDIIHIVLTMKKKQLNIMDSVVVMSIMVKLFLILILMAFLTAGILM
;
A
#
# COMPACT_ATOMS: atom_id res chain seq x y z
N MET A 1 -17.07 49.47 49.31
CA MET A 1 -16.57 48.30 48.57
C MET A 1 -15.15 48.58 48.11
N ASN A 2 -14.21 47.69 48.42
CA ASN A 2 -12.81 47.83 48.00
C ASN A 2 -12.77 47.73 46.47
N LYS A 3 -12.49 48.85 45.80
CA LYS A 3 -12.22 48.84 44.36
C LYS A 3 -10.95 48.02 44.15
N ILE A 4 -11.10 46.87 43.50
CA ILE A 4 -9.97 46.03 43.14
C ILE A 4 -9.11 46.79 42.14
N THR A 5 -7.80 46.72 42.33
CA THR A 5 -6.86 47.49 41.51
C THR A 5 -6.69 46.83 40.15
N CYS A 6 -6.38 47.63 39.13
CA CYS A 6 -6.14 47.12 37.78
C CYS A 6 -5.03 46.06 37.72
N ASN A 7 -4.06 46.09 38.64
CA ASN A 7 -2.98 45.11 38.69
C ASN A 7 -3.50 43.70 38.99
N VAL A 8 -4.39 43.58 39.99
CA VAL A 8 -5.02 42.30 40.33
C VAL A 8 -5.86 41.78 39.17
N ILE A 9 -6.58 42.67 38.48
CA ILE A 9 -7.36 42.29 37.30
C ILE A 9 -6.47 41.80 36.16
N LYS A 10 -5.33 42.45 35.91
CA LYS A 10 -4.36 42.03 34.89
C LYS A 10 -3.77 40.66 35.18
N ASP A 11 -3.48 40.34 36.44
CA ASP A 11 -2.95 39.03 36.83
C ASP A 11 -3.96 37.90 36.61
N ILE A 12 -5.25 38.18 36.80
CA ILE A 12 -6.35 37.21 36.64
C ILE A 12 -6.84 37.14 35.18
N LEU A 13 -6.59 38.19 34.38
CA LEU A 13 -7.12 38.35 33.03
C LEU A 13 -6.84 37.17 32.08
N PRO A 14 -5.64 36.53 32.09
CA PRO A 14 -5.40 35.34 31.27
C PRO A 14 -6.34 34.19 31.63
N LEU A 15 -6.49 33.89 32.93
CA LEU A 15 -7.36 32.83 33.43
C LEU A 15 -8.84 33.12 33.15
N TYR A 16 -9.23 34.39 33.19
CA TYR A 16 -10.57 34.82 32.81
C TYR A 16 -10.84 34.62 31.31
N ILE A 17 -9.86 34.90 30.44
CA ILE A 17 -9.97 34.65 28.98
C ILE A 17 -10.09 33.15 28.70
N ASP A 18 -9.35 32.31 29.43
CA ASP A 18 -9.39 30.86 29.31
C ASP A 18 -10.66 30.22 29.92
N GLY A 19 -11.50 31.02 30.59
CA GLY A 19 -12.77 30.57 31.16
C GLY A 19 -12.64 29.64 32.38
N VAL A 20 -11.48 29.64 33.05
CA VAL A 20 -11.18 28.71 34.17
C VAL A 20 -11.33 29.35 35.56
N VAL A 21 -11.88 30.57 35.64
CA VAL A 21 -12.14 31.26 36.91
C VAL A 21 -13.48 30.85 37.53
N SER A 22 -13.61 31.00 38.85
CA SER A 22 -14.90 30.82 39.54
C SER A 22 -15.90 31.92 39.18
N GLU A 23 -17.21 31.63 39.34
CA GLU A 23 -18.28 32.60 39.07
C GLU A 23 -18.14 33.90 39.88
N ASP A 24 -17.67 33.80 41.13
CA ASP A 24 -17.43 34.96 41.99
C ASP A 24 -16.32 35.86 41.42
N THR A 25 -15.25 35.25 40.93
CA THR A 25 -14.14 35.97 40.29
C THR A 25 -14.57 36.57 38.95
N GLN A 26 -15.45 35.88 38.22
CA GLN A 26 -15.98 36.33 36.94
C GLN A 26 -16.77 37.63 37.08
N LYS A 27 -17.73 37.69 38.03
CA LYS A 27 -18.53 38.91 38.30
C LYS A 27 -17.66 40.11 38.66
N ILE A 28 -16.63 39.88 39.48
CA ILE A 28 -15.68 40.91 39.90
C ILE A 28 -14.91 41.49 38.70
N VAL A 29 -14.46 40.63 37.79
CA VAL A 29 -13.73 41.06 36.58
C VAL A 29 -14.67 41.79 35.63
N ASP A 30 -15.91 41.32 35.46
CA ASP A 30 -16.92 41.96 34.61
C ASP A 30 -17.27 43.37 35.08
N GLU A 31 -17.50 43.55 36.39
CA GLU A 31 -17.73 44.87 37.01
C GLU A 31 -16.56 45.83 36.76
N HIS A 32 -15.32 45.34 36.90
CA HIS A 32 -14.14 46.17 36.65
C HIS A 32 -13.95 46.52 35.17
N LEU A 33 -14.20 45.57 34.26
CA LEU A 33 -14.10 45.79 32.81
C LEU A 33 -15.19 46.74 32.29
N ALA A 34 -16.33 46.84 32.97
CA ALA A 34 -17.37 47.81 32.66
C ALA A 34 -16.91 49.26 32.91
N GLU A 35 -16.18 49.49 34.00
CA GLU A 35 -15.73 50.82 34.43
C GLU A 35 -14.32 51.21 33.93
N CYS A 36 -13.47 50.24 33.58
CA CYS A 36 -12.06 50.47 33.25
C CYS A 36 -11.73 50.19 31.77
N SER A 37 -11.45 51.25 31.00
CA SER A 37 -11.00 51.14 29.61
C SER A 37 -9.61 50.50 29.46
N LEU A 38 -8.69 50.78 30.37
CA LEU A 38 -7.31 50.27 30.32
C LEU A 38 -7.26 48.74 30.40
N CYS A 39 -8.05 48.14 31.30
CA CYS A 39 -8.13 46.69 31.42
C CYS A 39 -8.85 46.04 30.23
N ARG A 40 -9.80 46.74 29.61
CA ARG A 40 -10.47 46.29 28.37
C ARG A 40 -9.50 46.24 27.20
N ASP A 41 -8.65 47.25 27.05
CA ASP A 41 -7.62 47.28 26.01
C ASP A 41 -6.58 46.18 26.22
N GLU A 42 -6.15 45.94 27.46
CA GLU A 42 -5.26 44.83 27.80
C GLU A 42 -5.90 43.46 27.51
N MET A 43 -7.18 43.27 27.82
CA MET A 43 -7.91 42.04 27.46
C MET A 43 -7.92 41.82 25.95
N ASN A 44 -8.16 42.88 25.17
CA ASN A 44 -8.16 42.81 23.71
C ASN A 44 -6.77 42.52 23.14
N LYS A 45 -5.70 43.04 23.74
CA LYS A 45 -4.33 42.69 23.36
C LYS A 45 -4.03 41.22 23.66
N LEU A 46 -4.40 40.73 24.84
CA LEU A 46 -4.20 39.32 25.22
C LEU A 46 -4.99 38.38 24.30
N LYS A 47 -6.25 38.68 23.97
CA LYS A 47 -7.04 37.92 23.00
C LYS A 47 -6.45 37.91 21.59
N LYS A 48 -5.77 38.99 21.17
CA LYS A 48 -5.08 39.06 19.87
C LYS A 48 -3.75 38.31 19.86
N THR A 49 -3.06 38.24 21.00
CA THR A 49 -1.79 37.49 21.13
C THR A 49 -2.06 35.99 21.30
N LEU A 50 -3.22 35.61 21.85
CA LEU A 50 -3.69 34.23 22.03
C LEU A 50 -4.44 33.70 20.79
N VAL A 51 -3.94 33.97 19.59
CA VAL A 51 -4.28 33.12 18.43
C VAL A 51 -3.46 31.84 18.57
N ILE A 52 -3.83 31.02 19.55
CA ILE A 52 -3.43 29.62 19.59
C ILE A 52 -4.29 28.97 18.52
N PRO A 53 -3.71 28.40 17.45
CA PRO A 53 -4.50 27.67 16.47
C PRO A 53 -5.26 26.60 17.27
N THR A 54 -6.58 26.60 17.12
CA THR A 54 -7.46 25.67 17.83
C THR A 54 -6.87 24.26 17.69
N ASN A 55 -6.86 23.49 18.78
CA ASN A 55 -6.29 22.15 18.85
C ASN A 55 -6.69 21.24 17.66
N GLU A 56 -7.83 21.52 17.03
CA GLU A 56 -8.34 20.88 15.81
C GLU A 56 -7.53 21.18 14.53
N GLU A 57 -7.03 22.39 14.32
CA GLU A 57 -6.24 22.76 13.13
C GLU A 57 -4.85 22.11 13.17
N ILE A 58 -4.22 22.10 14.36
CA ILE A 58 -2.94 21.41 14.59
C ILE A 58 -3.13 19.89 14.49
N GLN A 59 -4.25 19.34 14.98
CA GLN A 59 -4.58 17.92 14.80
C GLN A 59 -4.83 17.56 13.34
N GLN A 60 -5.55 18.37 12.58
CA GLN A 60 -5.77 18.10 11.15
C GLN A 60 -4.48 18.20 10.35
N GLU A 61 -3.64 19.21 10.62
CA GLU A 61 -2.35 19.33 9.93
C GLU A 61 -1.42 18.17 10.26
N THR A 62 -1.34 17.75 11.53
CA THR A 62 -0.54 16.58 11.93
C THR A 62 -1.08 15.28 11.34
N VAL A 63 -2.40 15.07 11.30
CA VAL A 63 -3.02 13.91 10.64
C VAL A 63 -2.74 13.91 9.14
N ASN A 64 -2.87 15.05 8.46
CA ASN A 64 -2.60 15.17 7.02
C ASN A 64 -1.12 14.92 6.69
N VAL A 65 -0.19 15.40 7.53
CA VAL A 65 1.26 15.14 7.40
C VAL A 65 1.58 13.66 7.63
N LEU A 66 0.95 13.03 8.62
CA LEU A 66 1.09 11.60 8.89
C LEU A 66 0.54 10.75 7.73
N GLU A 67 -0.64 11.06 7.21
CA GLU A 67 -1.25 10.34 6.09
C GLU A 67 -0.41 10.48 4.80
N LYS A 68 0.12 11.68 4.54
CA LYS A 68 1.04 11.91 3.41
C LYS A 68 2.34 11.13 3.58
N SER A 69 2.83 11.00 4.81
CA SER A 69 4.03 10.21 5.12
C SER A 69 3.78 8.71 4.96
N ILE A 70 2.66 8.19 5.48
CA ILE A 70 2.25 6.78 5.34
C ILE A 70 2.07 6.42 3.87
N SER A 71 1.34 7.21 3.09
CA SER A 71 1.12 6.95 1.65
C SER A 71 2.41 7.03 0.83
N SER A 72 3.44 7.74 1.30
CA SER A 72 4.76 7.79 0.65
C SER A 72 5.61 6.54 0.98
N ILE A 73 5.50 6.04 2.21
CA ILE A 73 6.14 4.81 2.67
C ILE A 73 5.51 3.60 1.99
N GLU A 74 4.18 3.51 1.94
CA GLU A 74 3.44 2.46 1.24
C GLU A 74 3.86 2.36 -0.22
N ARG A 75 3.93 3.50 -0.93
CA ARG A 75 4.41 3.54 -2.32
C ARG A 75 5.83 3.00 -2.48
N THR A 76 6.70 3.22 -1.49
CA THR A 76 8.08 2.73 -1.52
C THR A 76 8.17 1.23 -1.22
N VAL A 77 7.38 0.74 -0.26
CA VAL A 77 7.31 -0.67 0.11
C VAL A 77 6.69 -1.50 -1.02
N VAL A 78 5.57 -1.05 -1.59
CA VAL A 78 4.91 -1.71 -2.72
C VAL A 78 5.84 -1.83 -3.91
N LYS A 79 6.60 -0.78 -4.25
CA LYS A 79 7.58 -0.83 -5.35
C LYS A 79 8.69 -1.84 -5.09
N LYS A 80 9.21 -1.93 -3.86
CA LYS A 80 10.22 -2.93 -3.49
C LYS A 80 9.65 -4.35 -3.56
N PHE A 81 8.41 -4.53 -3.12
CA PHE A 81 7.72 -5.82 -3.14
C PHE A 81 7.50 -6.30 -4.59
N ILE A 82 7.00 -5.43 -5.48
CA ILE A 82 6.80 -5.76 -6.90
C ILE A 82 8.13 -6.15 -7.56
N HIS A 83 9.20 -5.41 -7.28
CA HIS A 83 10.53 -5.72 -7.83
C HIS A 83 11.05 -7.07 -7.35
N TYR A 84 10.93 -7.37 -6.05
CA TYR A 84 11.31 -8.68 -5.52
C TYR A 84 10.46 -9.81 -6.10
N SER A 85 9.15 -9.58 -6.24
CA SER A 85 8.24 -10.54 -6.87
C SER A 85 8.63 -10.84 -8.31
N SER A 86 9.00 -9.82 -9.10
CA SER A 86 9.42 -10.02 -10.49
C SER A 86 10.65 -10.94 -10.62
N TYR A 87 11.63 -10.84 -9.71
CA TYR A 87 12.75 -11.80 -9.69
C TYR A 87 12.31 -13.21 -9.32
N PHE A 88 11.41 -13.34 -8.35
CA PHE A 88 10.88 -14.64 -7.95
C PHE A 88 10.12 -15.31 -9.09
N ASP A 89 9.28 -14.55 -9.81
CA ASP A 89 8.55 -15.00 -11.00
C ASP A 89 9.48 -15.47 -12.12
N LEU A 90 10.56 -14.75 -12.36
CA LEU A 90 11.58 -15.12 -13.34
C LEU A 90 12.22 -16.48 -13.00
N ILE A 91 12.63 -16.67 -11.73
CA ILE A 91 13.22 -17.92 -11.24
C ILE A 91 12.20 -19.06 -11.36
N PHE A 92 10.96 -18.81 -10.95
CA PHE A 92 9.88 -19.79 -11.04
C PHE A 92 9.63 -20.21 -12.49
N ASN A 93 9.52 -19.26 -13.42
CA ASN A 93 9.34 -19.52 -14.85
C ASN A 93 10.48 -20.38 -15.43
N ILE A 94 11.74 -20.09 -15.06
CA ILE A 94 12.90 -20.89 -15.49
C ILE A 94 12.83 -22.32 -14.92
N GLY A 95 12.43 -22.46 -13.65
CA GLY A 95 12.29 -23.77 -12.99
C GLY A 95 11.14 -24.63 -13.54
N MET A 96 10.08 -24.01 -14.08
CA MET A 96 8.94 -24.74 -14.63
C MET A 96 9.26 -25.45 -15.95
N ILE A 97 10.21 -24.94 -16.75
CA ILE A 97 10.59 -25.55 -18.04
C ILE A 97 11.08 -27.00 -17.88
N PRO A 98 12.11 -27.30 -17.05
CA PRO A 98 12.55 -28.68 -16.86
C PRO A 98 11.50 -29.55 -16.16
N PHE A 99 10.67 -28.98 -15.29
CA PHE A 99 9.58 -29.71 -14.63
C PHE A 99 8.52 -30.19 -15.63
N ILE A 100 8.10 -29.32 -16.56
CA ILE A 100 7.14 -29.67 -17.62
C ILE A 100 7.75 -30.73 -18.56
N TYR A 101 9.02 -30.58 -18.93
CA TYR A 101 9.72 -31.58 -19.74
C TYR A 101 9.76 -32.94 -19.04
N TRP A 102 10.03 -32.96 -17.74
CA TRP A 102 10.05 -34.18 -16.94
C TRP A 102 8.67 -34.86 -16.87
N LEU A 103 7.60 -34.11 -16.61
CA LEU A 103 6.22 -34.63 -16.66
C LEU A 103 5.87 -35.19 -18.04
N TYR A 104 6.29 -34.52 -19.10
CA TYR A 104 6.11 -34.97 -20.48
C TYR A 104 6.80 -36.32 -20.74
N VAL A 105 8.04 -36.48 -20.31
CA VAL A 105 8.78 -37.75 -20.45
C VAL A 105 8.12 -38.89 -19.66
N ILE A 106 7.64 -38.63 -18.45
CA ILE A 106 6.88 -39.60 -17.65
C ILE A 106 5.60 -40.02 -18.36
N TRP A 107 4.85 -39.04 -18.87
CA TRP A 107 3.59 -39.28 -19.57
C TRP A 107 3.80 -40.15 -20.83
N ILE A 108 4.83 -39.86 -21.64
CA ILE A 108 5.21 -40.70 -22.78
C ILE A 108 5.50 -42.13 -22.34
N LYS A 109 6.27 -42.31 -21.26
CA LYS A 109 6.67 -43.64 -20.80
C LYS A 109 5.46 -44.47 -20.33
N LYS A 110 4.45 -43.84 -19.71
CA LYS A 110 3.18 -44.48 -19.33
C LYS A 110 2.39 -44.92 -20.57
N GLU A 111 2.21 -44.03 -21.55
CA GLU A 111 1.37 -44.25 -22.73
C GLU A 111 1.98 -45.25 -23.74
N THR A 112 3.32 -45.31 -23.85
CA THR A 112 4.03 -46.22 -24.79
C THR A 112 3.75 -47.70 -24.49
N SER A 113 3.36 -48.04 -23.26
CA SER A 113 2.97 -49.40 -22.90
C SER A 113 1.63 -49.86 -23.49
N LEU A 114 0.81 -48.93 -24.00
CA LEU A 114 -0.60 -49.18 -24.35
C LEU A 114 -0.95 -49.02 -25.85
N LEU A 115 -0.06 -48.52 -26.72
CA LEU A 115 -0.43 -48.09 -28.08
C LEU A 115 0.41 -48.63 -29.24
N ASN A 116 -0.27 -48.76 -30.39
CA ASN A 116 0.26 -49.23 -31.68
C ASN A 116 1.14 -48.13 -32.36
N ILE A 117 2.28 -48.52 -32.97
CA ILE A 117 3.34 -47.60 -33.48
C ILE A 117 2.82 -46.49 -34.41
N TYR A 118 1.87 -46.77 -35.30
CA TYR A 118 1.35 -45.79 -36.26
C TYR A 118 0.51 -44.68 -35.59
N VAL A 119 -0.35 -45.04 -34.65
CA VAL A 119 -1.15 -44.08 -33.87
C VAL A 119 -0.23 -43.28 -32.94
N PHE A 120 0.82 -43.92 -32.41
CA PHE A 120 1.85 -43.28 -31.60
C PHE A 120 2.57 -42.16 -32.38
N ILE A 121 3.05 -42.41 -33.60
CA ILE A 121 3.76 -41.39 -34.42
C ILE A 121 2.85 -40.18 -34.73
N LYS A 122 1.59 -40.42 -35.09
CA LYS A 122 0.64 -39.33 -35.41
C LYS A 122 0.27 -38.52 -34.16
N LYS A 123 0.07 -39.17 -33.01
CA LYS A 123 -0.24 -38.51 -31.74
C LYS A 123 1.00 -37.78 -31.19
N TYR A 124 2.20 -38.34 -31.36
CA TYR A 124 3.49 -37.73 -30.98
C TYR A 124 3.72 -36.41 -31.72
N ASN A 125 3.57 -36.37 -33.05
CA ASN A 125 3.73 -35.13 -33.83
C ASN A 125 2.73 -34.02 -33.44
N ARG A 126 1.51 -34.38 -33.00
CA ARG A 126 0.53 -33.41 -32.51
C ARG A 126 0.91 -32.88 -31.13
N ILE A 127 1.27 -33.78 -30.21
CA ILE A 127 1.63 -33.43 -28.83
C ILE A 127 2.97 -32.68 -28.77
N SER A 128 3.93 -32.98 -29.66
CA SER A 128 5.17 -32.21 -29.77
C SER A 128 4.92 -30.76 -30.19
N GLY A 129 3.90 -30.53 -31.03
CA GLY A 129 3.43 -29.18 -31.37
C GLY A 129 2.86 -28.44 -30.16
N ASP A 130 2.04 -29.13 -29.35
CA ASP A 130 1.49 -28.57 -28.10
C ASP A 130 2.61 -28.21 -27.12
N LEU A 131 3.62 -29.08 -26.94
CA LEU A 131 4.78 -28.80 -26.08
C LEU A 131 5.59 -27.58 -26.54
N LEU A 132 5.79 -27.42 -27.86
CA LEU A 132 6.45 -26.26 -28.43
C LEU A 132 5.64 -24.97 -28.16
N SER A 133 4.31 -25.04 -28.24
CA SER A 133 3.45 -23.90 -27.93
C SER A 133 3.53 -23.48 -26.45
N PHE A 134 3.60 -24.46 -25.53
CA PHE A 134 3.81 -24.19 -24.11
C PHE A 134 5.19 -23.59 -23.85
N ALA A 135 6.25 -24.12 -24.48
CA ALA A 135 7.59 -23.56 -24.34
C ALA A 135 7.66 -22.10 -24.82
N LEU A 136 7.03 -21.78 -25.96
CA LEU A 136 6.96 -20.41 -26.48
C LEU A 136 6.21 -19.46 -25.54
N PHE A 137 5.15 -19.93 -24.87
CA PHE A 137 4.42 -19.14 -23.88
C PHE A 137 5.33 -18.71 -22.72
N PHE A 138 6.09 -19.63 -22.12
CA PHE A 138 7.03 -19.29 -21.03
C PHE A 138 8.14 -18.32 -21.46
N VAL A 139 8.62 -18.43 -22.71
CA VAL A 139 9.61 -17.49 -23.26
C VAL A 139 9.07 -16.06 -23.27
N ILE A 140 7.79 -15.86 -23.65
CA ILE A 140 7.17 -14.52 -23.65
C ILE A 140 7.12 -13.94 -22.22
N PHE A 141 6.73 -14.72 -21.21
CA PHE A 141 6.73 -14.24 -19.82
C PHE A 141 8.13 -13.90 -19.32
N ILE A 142 9.12 -14.75 -19.61
CA ILE A 142 10.52 -14.49 -19.25
C ILE A 142 10.99 -13.19 -19.89
N CYS A 143 10.67 -12.94 -21.17
CA CYS A 143 10.98 -11.68 -21.83
C CYS A 143 10.30 -10.48 -21.17
N CYS A 144 9.02 -10.58 -20.79
CA CYS A 144 8.30 -9.52 -20.08
C CYS A 144 8.93 -9.21 -18.70
N ASP A 145 9.29 -10.24 -17.94
CA ASP A 145 9.93 -10.08 -16.62
C ASP A 145 11.31 -9.41 -16.75
N ILE A 146 12.13 -9.81 -17.75
CA ILE A 146 13.42 -9.17 -18.03
C ILE A 146 13.24 -7.70 -18.41
N ILE A 147 12.28 -7.40 -19.29
CA ILE A 147 11.97 -6.01 -19.69
C ILE A 147 11.55 -5.18 -18.46
N HIS A 148 10.75 -5.77 -17.56
CA HIS A 148 10.32 -5.09 -16.33
C HIS A 148 11.47 -4.74 -15.42
N ILE A 149 12.32 -5.72 -15.13
CA ILE A 149 13.51 -5.53 -14.29
C ILE A 149 14.44 -4.48 -14.89
N VAL A 150 14.71 -4.53 -16.20
CA VAL A 150 15.61 -3.58 -16.89
C VAL A 150 15.07 -2.15 -16.84
N LEU A 151 13.77 -1.95 -17.07
CA LEU A 151 13.15 -0.62 -17.02
C LEU A 151 13.10 -0.07 -15.60
N THR A 152 12.88 -0.94 -14.62
CA THR A 152 12.95 -0.61 -13.18
C THR A 152 14.37 -0.18 -12.79
N MET A 153 15.41 -0.88 -13.25
CA MET A 153 16.82 -0.52 -13.04
C MET A 153 17.19 0.84 -13.67
N LYS A 154 16.60 1.19 -14.81
CA LYS A 154 16.80 2.50 -15.47
C LYS A 154 16.01 3.65 -14.82
N LYS A 155 15.33 3.44 -13.70
CA LYS A 155 14.44 4.42 -13.02
C LYS A 155 13.36 5.02 -13.93
N LYS A 156 13.05 4.41 -15.08
CA LYS A 156 11.91 4.80 -15.93
C LYS A 156 10.65 4.15 -15.35
N GLN A 157 9.90 4.91 -14.55
CA GLN A 157 8.64 4.44 -13.97
C GLN A 157 7.52 4.48 -15.01
N LEU A 158 7.09 3.29 -15.46
CA LEU A 158 5.83 3.09 -16.17
C LEU A 158 4.88 2.36 -15.22
N ASN A 159 3.92 3.08 -14.62
CA ASN A 159 2.91 2.50 -13.73
C ASN A 159 2.13 1.33 -14.37
N ILE A 160 2.07 1.30 -15.71
CA ILE A 160 1.41 0.24 -16.49
C ILE A 160 2.06 -1.13 -16.24
N MET A 161 3.39 -1.16 -16.15
CA MET A 161 4.15 -2.40 -16.04
C MET A 161 4.01 -3.07 -14.67
N ASP A 162 3.87 -2.29 -13.61
CA ASP A 162 3.62 -2.80 -12.25
C ASP A 162 2.28 -3.54 -12.18
N SER A 163 1.24 -3.01 -12.85
CA SER A 163 -0.06 -3.68 -12.96
C SER A 163 0.01 -5.00 -13.74
N VAL A 164 0.79 -5.05 -14.82
CA VAL A 164 0.97 -6.27 -15.62
C VAL A 164 1.64 -7.39 -14.81
N VAL A 165 2.65 -7.06 -14.00
CA VAL A 165 3.33 -8.04 -13.13
C VAL A 165 2.35 -8.62 -12.10
N VAL A 166 1.56 -7.77 -11.43
CA VAL A 166 0.55 -8.23 -10.47
C VAL A 166 -0.48 -9.15 -11.13
N MET A 167 -0.98 -8.79 -12.31
CA MET A 167 -1.93 -9.63 -13.05
C MET A 167 -1.33 -10.98 -13.46
N SER A 168 -0.07 -11.00 -13.89
CA SER A 168 0.67 -12.22 -14.22
C SER A 168 0.74 -13.18 -13.02
N ILE A 169 1.10 -12.66 -11.83
CA ILE A 169 1.17 -13.43 -10.59
C ILE A 169 -0.19 -14.00 -10.20
N MET A 170 -1.24 -13.19 -10.28
CA MET A 170 -2.61 -13.63 -9.97
C MET A 170 -3.07 -14.79 -10.86
N VAL A 171 -2.76 -14.71 -12.17
CA VAL A 171 -3.08 -15.80 -13.12
C VAL A 171 -2.31 -17.07 -12.79
N LYS A 172 -1.00 -16.97 -12.46
CA LYS A 172 -0.19 -18.15 -12.09
C LYS A 172 -0.67 -18.79 -10.79
N LEU A 173 -0.98 -18.00 -9.76
CA LEU A 173 -1.57 -18.49 -8.51
C LEU A 173 -2.88 -19.22 -8.76
N PHE A 174 -3.75 -18.66 -9.62
CA PHE A 174 -4.99 -19.30 -10.00
C PHE A 174 -4.77 -20.64 -10.72
N LEU A 175 -3.82 -20.71 -11.65
CA LEU A 175 -3.45 -21.96 -12.33
C LEU A 175 -2.89 -23.01 -11.36
N ILE A 176 -2.07 -22.61 -10.38
CA ILE A 176 -1.55 -23.50 -9.34
C ILE A 176 -2.71 -24.06 -8.50
N LEU A 177 -3.66 -23.22 -8.10
CA LEU A 177 -4.84 -23.67 -7.34
C LEU A 177 -5.68 -24.68 -8.14
N ILE A 178 -5.88 -24.43 -9.44
CA ILE A 178 -6.55 -25.38 -10.34
C ILE A 178 -5.78 -26.70 -10.40
N LEU A 179 -4.46 -26.65 -10.60
CA LEU A 179 -3.62 -27.85 -10.68
C LEU A 179 -3.70 -28.65 -9.37
N MET A 180 -3.61 -27.97 -8.23
CA MET A 180 -3.72 -28.58 -6.90
C MET A 180 -5.10 -29.23 -6.69
N ALA A 181 -6.18 -28.60 -7.16
CA ALA A 181 -7.52 -29.18 -7.10
C ALA A 181 -7.65 -30.46 -7.95
N PHE A 182 -7.02 -30.51 -9.13
CA PHE A 182 -6.99 -31.73 -9.95
C PHE A 182 -6.17 -32.85 -9.32
N LEU A 183 -5.06 -32.52 -8.66
CA LEU A 183 -4.22 -33.46 -7.90
C LEU A 183 -4.99 -34.04 -6.70
N THR A 184 -5.70 -33.21 -5.92
CA THR A 184 -6.47 -33.69 -4.76
C THR A 184 -7.73 -34.47 -5.16
N ALA A 185 -8.33 -34.15 -6.32
CA ALA A 185 -9.45 -34.91 -6.88
C ALA A 185 -9.05 -36.27 -7.47
N GLY A 186 -7.75 -36.63 -7.49
CA GLY A 186 -7.27 -37.91 -8.01
C GLY A 186 -7.36 -38.06 -9.53
N ILE A 187 -7.70 -36.99 -10.26
CA ILE A 187 -7.90 -37.01 -11.72
C ILE A 187 -6.55 -37.14 -12.46
N LEU A 188 -5.44 -36.81 -11.80
CA LEU A 188 -4.09 -36.81 -12.40
C LEU A 188 -3.20 -38.03 -12.02
N MET A 189 -3.69 -38.99 -11.22
CA MET A 189 -2.98 -40.26 -10.93
C MET A 189 -3.42 -41.38 -11.88
#